data_AF-A0A9D3NZD5-F1
#
_entry.id   AF-A0A9D3NZD5-F1
#
_cell.length_a   1.000
_cell.length_b   1.000
_cell.length_c   1.000
_cell.angle_alpha   90.00
_cell.angle_beta   90.00
_cell.angle_gamma   90.00
#
_symmetry.space_group_name_H-M   'P 1'
#
loop_
_entity.id
_entity.type
_entity.pdbx_description
1 polymer ?
#
loop_
_entity_poly.entity_id
_entity_poly.type
_entity_poly.pdbx_seq_one_letter_code
_entity_poly.pdbx_strand_id
1 'polypeptide(L)'
;MARYSPFTTNLDPVRKLPVKTAVTVVATVVFFKCLFSCPCASPEETIVHCWLYLLLPVGIMLFILILVDTQLLKLCQCYVCRCCARAEGRCCSDSVECCCCAGGHCYRPTHCGEEVRYYCALIGGYLLRVFCASALWIVVALVDGDWYVCIRTVTVNGTGPQQIACKDLPTPEEAETLRKYSSESRIIALVIILGLSFLLVVNTAIMTRWKPYYKSVFEAYVEQETEATLDGKLHEQAVERAKLLSESVLHCVHSQHENNRQEEGHIQYQPLTETEENMWRRISHPAFHLLGVRIHS
;
A
#
# COMPACT_ATOMS: atom_id res chain seq x y z
N MET A 1 11.81 39.48 23.41
CA MET A 1 10.69 39.44 22.44
C MET A 1 10.94 38.30 21.47
N ALA A 2 10.42 37.12 21.76
CA ALA A 2 10.55 35.96 20.88
C ALA A 2 9.61 36.15 19.68
N ARG A 3 10.15 36.16 18.46
CA ARG A 3 9.35 36.14 17.24
C ARG A 3 8.71 34.75 17.15
N TYR A 4 7.43 34.67 17.45
CA TYR A 4 6.59 33.55 17.04
C TYR A 4 6.65 33.49 15.52
N SER A 5 7.37 32.51 14.99
CA SER A 5 7.20 32.12 13.59
C SER A 5 5.78 31.56 13.47
N PRO A 6 4.93 32.09 12.59
CA PRO A 6 3.65 31.45 12.32
C PRO A 6 3.97 30.10 11.70
N PHE A 7 3.91 29.05 12.51
CA PHE A 7 3.82 27.68 12.02
C PHE A 7 2.59 27.64 11.14
N THR A 8 2.79 27.72 9.82
CA THR A 8 1.81 27.29 8.84
C THR A 8 1.55 25.83 9.14
N THR A 9 0.52 25.58 9.93
CA THR A 9 -0.10 24.28 10.11
C THR A 9 -0.68 23.86 8.77
N ASN A 10 0.18 23.36 7.88
CA ASN A 10 -0.20 22.47 6.79
C ASN A 10 -0.59 21.11 7.43
N LEU A 11 -1.59 21.14 8.30
CA LEU A 11 -2.32 20.00 8.84
C LEU A 11 -3.22 19.47 7.72
N ASP A 12 -2.63 18.92 6.65
CA ASP A 12 -3.39 18.14 5.68
C ASP A 12 -2.59 17.00 5.00
N PRO A 13 -1.66 16.27 5.66
CA PRO A 13 -1.10 15.05 5.08
C PRO A 13 -2.15 13.93 4.97
N VAL A 14 -3.16 13.91 5.85
CA VAL A 14 -4.36 13.05 5.74
C VAL A 14 -5.11 13.29 4.42
N ARG A 15 -4.90 14.45 3.78
CA ARG A 15 -5.56 14.84 2.53
C ARG A 15 -4.71 14.64 1.28
N LYS A 16 -3.40 14.39 1.40
CA LYS A 16 -2.53 14.10 0.24
C LYS A 16 -2.46 12.61 -0.12
N LEU A 17 -2.51 11.72 0.87
CA LEU A 17 -2.61 10.28 0.64
C LEU A 17 -3.89 9.85 -0.13
N PRO A 18 -5.10 10.42 0.13
CA PRO A 18 -6.28 10.05 -0.62
C PRO A 18 -6.23 10.48 -2.08
N VAL A 19 -5.44 11.50 -2.46
CA VAL A 19 -5.41 11.97 -3.86
C VAL A 19 -4.74 10.95 -4.77
N LYS A 20 -3.54 10.44 -4.41
CA LYS A 20 -2.85 9.44 -5.24
C LYS A 20 -3.66 8.15 -5.35
N THR A 21 -4.18 7.67 -4.22
CA THR A 21 -5.03 6.47 -4.18
C THR A 21 -6.32 6.67 -4.99
N ALA A 22 -6.99 7.81 -4.84
CA ALA A 22 -8.20 8.10 -5.61
C ALA A 22 -7.91 8.21 -7.11
N VAL A 23 -6.81 8.88 -7.52
CA VAL A 23 -6.41 8.97 -8.92
C VAL A 23 -6.14 7.59 -9.50
N THR A 24 -5.39 6.73 -8.80
CA THR A 24 -5.12 5.35 -9.24
C THR A 24 -6.41 4.54 -9.36
N VAL A 25 -7.31 4.63 -8.38
CA VAL A 25 -8.62 3.95 -8.40
C VAL A 25 -9.46 4.43 -9.59
N VAL A 26 -9.61 5.74 -9.76
CA VAL A 26 -10.41 6.34 -10.84
C VAL A 26 -9.84 6.00 -12.21
N ALA A 27 -8.52 6.14 -12.40
CA ALA A 27 -7.86 5.80 -13.67
C ALA A 27 -8.07 4.33 -14.03
N THR A 28 -7.94 3.44 -13.04
CA THR A 28 -8.13 2.00 -13.24
C THR A 28 -9.58 1.68 -13.57
N VAL A 29 -10.53 2.29 -12.86
CA VAL A 29 -11.98 2.12 -13.12
C VAL A 29 -12.32 2.58 -14.54
N VAL A 30 -11.85 3.75 -14.96
CA VAL A 30 -12.11 4.27 -16.31
C VAL A 30 -11.48 3.38 -17.38
N PHE A 31 -10.22 2.97 -17.19
CA PHE A 31 -9.51 2.11 -18.13
C PHE A 31 -10.24 0.79 -18.36
N PHE A 32 -10.59 0.07 -17.30
CA PHE A 32 -11.27 -1.22 -17.46
C PHE A 32 -12.70 -1.05 -17.96
N LYS A 33 -13.42 0.00 -17.56
CA LYS A 33 -14.76 0.28 -18.09
C LYS A 33 -14.74 0.44 -19.62
N CYS A 34 -13.71 1.11 -20.16
CA CYS A 34 -13.56 1.27 -21.62
C CYS A 34 -13.18 -0.02 -22.36
N LEU A 35 -12.68 -1.04 -21.65
CA LEU A 35 -12.24 -2.30 -22.25
C LEU A 35 -13.31 -3.39 -22.24
N PHE A 36 -14.41 -3.20 -21.50
CA PHE A 36 -15.43 -4.23 -21.44
C PHE A 36 -16.25 -4.29 -22.72
N SER A 37 -16.28 -5.47 -23.31
CA SER A 37 -17.26 -5.84 -24.32
C SER A 37 -17.54 -7.32 -24.14
N CYS A 38 -18.82 -7.70 -24.07
CA CYS A 38 -19.19 -9.11 -23.99
C CYS A 38 -18.66 -9.80 -25.26
N PRO A 39 -17.82 -10.85 -25.15
CA PRO A 39 -17.15 -11.43 -26.31
C PRO A 39 -18.10 -12.22 -27.23
N CYS A 40 -19.31 -12.57 -26.75
CA CYS A 40 -20.36 -13.21 -27.55
C CYS A 40 -19.89 -14.50 -28.25
N ALA A 41 -18.92 -15.19 -27.64
CA ALA A 41 -18.21 -16.32 -28.20
C ALA A 41 -18.82 -17.64 -27.69
N SER A 42 -17.99 -18.69 -27.61
CA SER A 42 -18.37 -19.91 -26.90
C SER A 42 -18.72 -19.57 -25.43
N PRO A 43 -19.62 -20.33 -24.77
CA PRO A 43 -20.08 -20.01 -23.42
C PRO A 43 -18.92 -20.13 -22.42
N GLU A 44 -18.01 -21.08 -22.64
CA GLU A 44 -16.81 -21.28 -21.82
C GLU A 44 -15.88 -20.07 -21.91
N GLU A 45 -15.57 -19.59 -23.11
CA GLU A 45 -14.75 -18.38 -23.30
C GLU A 45 -15.41 -17.15 -22.69
N THR A 46 -16.72 -17.00 -22.85
CA THR A 46 -17.46 -15.86 -22.31
C THR A 46 -17.46 -15.85 -20.78
N ILE A 47 -17.64 -17.02 -20.15
CA ILE A 47 -17.57 -17.17 -18.69
C ILE A 47 -16.15 -16.80 -18.20
N VAL A 48 -15.11 -17.34 -18.83
CA VAL A 48 -13.72 -17.04 -18.46
C VAL A 48 -13.42 -15.55 -18.62
N HIS A 49 -13.82 -14.94 -19.73
CA HIS A 49 -13.64 -13.51 -19.98
C HIS A 49 -14.36 -12.65 -18.94
N CYS A 50 -15.60 -12.99 -18.58
CA CYS A 50 -16.36 -12.30 -17.54
C CYS A 50 -15.65 -12.39 -16.18
N TRP A 51 -15.18 -13.58 -15.77
CA TRP A 51 -14.47 -13.72 -14.50
C TRP A 51 -13.12 -13.01 -14.48
N LEU A 52 -12.36 -13.09 -15.58
CA LEU A 52 -11.11 -12.34 -15.72
C LEU A 52 -11.36 -10.83 -15.63
N TYR A 53 -12.35 -10.30 -16.35
CA TYR A 53 -12.71 -8.89 -16.27
C TYR A 53 -13.11 -8.45 -14.85
N LEU A 54 -13.81 -9.31 -14.11
CA LEU A 54 -14.21 -8.98 -12.74
C LEU A 54 -13.04 -9.06 -11.74
N LEU A 55 -12.21 -10.11 -11.82
CA LEU A 55 -11.20 -10.42 -10.79
C LEU A 55 -9.82 -9.82 -11.08
N LEU A 56 -9.42 -9.70 -12.35
CA LEU A 56 -8.11 -9.20 -12.72
C LEU A 56 -7.88 -7.76 -12.23
N PRO A 57 -8.81 -6.80 -12.39
CA PRO A 57 -8.62 -5.44 -11.88
C PRO A 57 -8.52 -5.40 -10.36
N VAL A 58 -9.26 -6.26 -9.64
CA VAL A 58 -9.14 -6.38 -8.18
C VAL A 58 -7.73 -6.83 -7.80
N GLY A 59 -7.18 -7.84 -8.49
CA GLY A 59 -5.83 -8.33 -8.27
C GLY A 59 -4.76 -7.28 -8.57
N ILE A 60 -4.88 -6.57 -9.70
CA ILE A 60 -3.96 -5.48 -10.08
C ILE A 60 -4.02 -4.34 -9.07
N MET A 61 -5.21 -3.90 -8.69
CA MET A 61 -5.39 -2.82 -7.70
C MET A 61 -4.84 -3.23 -6.33
N LEU A 62 -5.14 -4.45 -5.87
CA LEU A 62 -4.60 -5.00 -4.63
C LEU A 62 -3.06 -4.97 -4.67
N PHE A 63 -2.46 -5.44 -5.76
CA PHE A 63 -1.01 -5.46 -5.93
C PHE A 63 -0.40 -4.05 -5.96
N ILE A 64 -0.95 -3.13 -6.76
CA ILE A 64 -0.45 -1.74 -6.85
C ILE A 64 -0.58 -1.03 -5.50
N LEU A 65 -1.72 -1.15 -4.82
CA LEU A 65 -1.92 -0.51 -3.52
C LEU A 65 -0.99 -1.08 -2.44
N ILE A 66 -0.68 -2.38 -2.49
CA ILE A 66 0.34 -3.00 -1.63
C ILE A 66 1.74 -2.47 -1.95
N LEU A 67 2.08 -2.29 -3.23
CA LEU A 67 3.40 -1.79 -3.65
C LEU A 67 3.61 -0.29 -3.40
N VAL A 68 2.57 0.51 -3.58
CA VAL A 68 2.64 1.97 -3.38
C VAL A 68 2.71 2.32 -1.89
N ASP A 69 2.22 1.44 -1.01
CA ASP A 69 2.27 1.66 0.42
C ASP A 69 3.64 1.28 1.00
N THR A 70 4.46 2.30 1.22
CA THR A 70 5.78 2.19 1.84
C THR A 70 5.72 1.66 3.27
N GLN A 71 4.62 1.88 4.01
CA GLN A 71 4.47 1.38 5.38
C GLN A 71 4.25 -0.13 5.39
N LEU A 72 3.44 -0.65 4.46
CA LEU A 72 3.26 -2.10 4.31
C LEU A 72 4.57 -2.77 3.89
N LEU A 73 5.34 -2.16 2.98
CA LEU A 73 6.67 -2.64 2.61
C LEU A 73 7.61 -2.72 3.83
N LYS A 74 7.66 -1.67 4.68
CA LYS A 74 8.43 -1.67 5.93
C LYS A 74 7.98 -2.78 6.90
N LEU A 75 6.67 -3.00 7.02
CA LEU A 75 6.09 -4.07 7.84
C LEU A 75 6.43 -5.47 7.29
N CYS A 76 6.35 -5.66 5.98
CA CYS A 76 6.70 -6.92 5.31
C CYS A 76 8.20 -7.24 5.45
N GLN A 77 9.09 -6.24 5.38
CA GLN A 77 10.52 -6.44 5.64
C GLN A 77 10.80 -6.96 7.06
N CYS A 78 9.98 -6.58 8.04
CA CYS A 78 10.09 -7.11 9.40
C CYS A 78 9.57 -8.56 9.51
N TYR A 79 8.53 -8.92 8.75
CA TYR A 79 7.91 -10.25 8.81
C TYR A 79 8.70 -11.33 8.04
N VAL A 80 9.32 -10.96 6.92
CA VAL A 80 10.09 -11.89 6.06
C VAL A 80 11.48 -12.20 6.64
N CYS A 81 11.85 -11.59 7.78
CA CYS A 81 13.07 -12.00 8.44
C CYS A 81 12.95 -13.47 8.90
N ARG A 82 13.79 -14.31 8.29
CA ARG A 82 13.77 -15.79 8.33
C ARG A 82 13.77 -16.40 9.74
N CYS A 83 14.11 -15.64 10.77
CA CYS A 83 14.10 -16.05 12.17
C CYS A 83 12.70 -16.34 12.73
N CYS A 84 11.62 -15.74 12.19
CA CYS A 84 10.25 -16.02 12.63
C CYS A 84 9.60 -17.22 11.93
N ALA A 85 10.04 -17.57 10.71
CA ALA A 85 9.43 -18.63 9.90
C ALA A 85 10.10 -20.01 10.06
N ARG A 86 11.37 -20.07 10.47
CA ARG A 86 12.03 -21.32 10.84
C ARG A 86 12.03 -21.46 12.36
N ALA A 87 11.00 -22.10 12.89
CA ALA A 87 10.99 -22.69 14.23
C ALA A 87 11.93 -23.91 14.35
N GLU A 88 13.04 -23.93 13.59
CA GLU A 88 14.09 -24.95 13.73
C GLU A 88 15.19 -24.33 14.58
N GLY A 89 15.11 -24.69 15.87
CA GLY A 89 15.91 -24.12 16.95
C GLY A 89 17.41 -24.15 16.69
N ARG A 90 18.03 -22.98 16.87
CA ARG A 90 19.38 -22.83 17.44
C ARG A 90 19.84 -21.39 17.67
N CYS A 91 18.99 -20.37 17.51
CA CYS A 91 19.40 -18.99 17.82
C CYS A 91 19.31 -18.60 19.31
N CYS A 92 18.72 -19.43 20.17
CA CYS A 92 18.72 -19.23 21.63
C CYS A 92 18.81 -20.59 22.32
N SER A 93 20.03 -21.10 22.57
CA SER A 93 20.18 -22.23 23.50
C SER A 93 19.85 -21.69 24.90
N ASP A 94 18.78 -22.24 25.49
CA ASP A 94 18.46 -22.24 26.92
C ASP A 94 17.44 -21.20 27.46
N SER A 95 16.79 -20.41 26.60
CA SER A 95 15.54 -19.73 27.01
C SER A 95 14.52 -19.61 25.87
N VAL A 96 13.28 -19.98 26.16
CA VAL A 96 12.14 -20.01 25.23
C VAL A 96 11.64 -18.58 24.99
N GLU A 97 12.38 -17.79 24.22
CA GLU A 97 11.99 -16.41 23.92
C GLU A 97 12.04 -16.16 22.40
N CYS A 98 10.87 -15.83 21.83
CA CYS A 98 10.75 -15.50 20.42
C CYS A 98 11.42 -14.16 20.12
N CYS A 99 12.48 -14.19 19.30
CA CYS A 99 13.10 -12.98 18.76
C CYS A 99 12.42 -12.59 17.44
N CYS A 100 11.78 -11.42 17.40
CA CYS A 100 11.42 -10.79 16.13
C CYS A 100 12.67 -10.08 15.58
N CYS A 101 13.05 -10.41 14.34
CA CYS A 101 14.18 -9.79 13.67
C CYS A 101 13.68 -8.71 12.70
N ALA A 102 13.84 -7.45 13.05
CA ALA A 102 13.67 -6.34 12.11
C ALA A 102 15.06 -5.77 11.81
N GLY A 103 15.47 -5.77 10.53
CA GLY A 103 16.74 -5.17 10.11
C GLY A 103 18.02 -5.87 10.59
N GLY A 104 17.96 -7.16 10.95
CA GLY A 104 19.13 -7.94 11.39
C GLY A 104 19.46 -7.87 12.89
N HIS A 105 18.60 -7.25 13.70
CA HIS A 105 18.71 -7.27 15.16
C HIS A 105 17.58 -8.08 15.79
N CYS A 106 17.92 -8.95 16.75
CA CYS A 106 16.96 -9.65 17.59
C CYS A 106 16.37 -8.67 18.62
N TYR A 107 15.09 -8.33 18.49
CA TYR A 107 14.38 -7.65 19.56
C TYR A 107 13.90 -8.68 20.58
N ARG A 108 14.14 -8.41 21.88
CA ARG A 108 13.59 -9.16 23.01
C ARG A 108 12.32 -8.44 23.49
N PRO A 109 11.14 -8.71 22.92
CA PRO A 109 9.91 -8.15 23.45
C PRO A 109 9.71 -8.71 24.87
N THR A 110 9.63 -7.81 25.85
CA THR A 110 9.42 -8.19 27.26
C THR A 110 8.06 -8.88 27.49
N HIS A 111 7.14 -8.84 26.52
CA HIS A 111 5.87 -9.56 26.52
C HIS A 111 5.55 -10.15 25.13
N CYS A 112 5.87 -11.43 24.92
CA CYS A 112 5.72 -12.15 23.64
C CYS A 112 4.27 -12.37 23.12
N GLY A 113 3.22 -11.87 23.78
CA GLY A 113 1.83 -12.18 23.43
C GLY A 113 1.00 -11.02 22.87
N GLU A 114 1.12 -9.83 23.47
CA GLU A 114 0.23 -8.70 23.17
C GLU A 114 0.71 -7.89 21.97
N GLU A 115 2.02 -7.69 21.83
CA GLU A 115 2.61 -6.93 20.72
C GLU A 115 2.39 -7.65 19.37
N VAL A 116 2.56 -8.97 19.31
CA VAL A 116 2.34 -9.76 18.09
C VAL A 116 0.88 -9.67 17.62
N ARG A 117 -0.08 -9.79 18.54
CA ARG A 117 -1.51 -9.65 18.22
C ARG A 117 -1.82 -8.26 17.69
N TYR A 118 -1.22 -7.23 18.27
CA TYR A 118 -1.37 -5.85 17.81
C TYR A 118 -0.83 -5.66 16.38
N TYR A 119 0.38 -6.16 16.07
CA TYR A 119 0.93 -6.07 14.71
C TYR A 119 0.10 -6.87 13.70
N CYS A 120 -0.33 -8.09 14.05
CA CYS A 120 -1.22 -8.87 13.19
C CYS A 120 -2.56 -8.15 12.95
N ALA A 121 -3.12 -7.53 13.98
CA ALA A 121 -4.33 -6.73 13.87
C ALA A 121 -4.10 -5.50 12.97
N LEU A 122 -2.97 -4.80 13.13
CA LEU A 122 -2.61 -3.65 12.30
C LEU A 122 -2.47 -4.04 10.81
N ILE A 123 -1.71 -5.11 10.53
CA ILE A 123 -1.53 -5.63 9.16
C ILE A 123 -2.87 -6.11 8.60
N GLY A 124 -3.64 -6.87 9.37
CA GLY A 124 -4.96 -7.34 8.96
C GLY A 124 -5.92 -6.19 8.65
N GLY A 125 -5.92 -5.14 9.49
CA GLY A 125 -6.71 -3.93 9.27
C GLY A 125 -6.28 -3.16 8.02
N TYR A 126 -4.98 -3.11 7.74
CA TYR A 126 -4.44 -2.51 6.52
C TYR A 126 -4.85 -3.31 5.27
N LEU A 127 -4.60 -4.62 5.27
CA LEU A 127 -4.98 -5.53 4.17
C LEU A 127 -6.48 -5.48 3.90
N LEU A 128 -7.31 -5.39 4.95
CA LEU A 128 -8.74 -5.24 4.80
C LEU A 128 -9.11 -3.93 4.11
N ARG A 129 -8.49 -2.80 4.47
CA ARG A 129 -8.74 -1.51 3.80
C ARG A 129 -8.36 -1.55 2.33
N VAL A 130 -7.20 -2.13 2.00
CA VAL A 130 -6.78 -2.30 0.61
C VAL A 130 -7.74 -3.22 -0.13
N PHE A 131 -8.14 -4.35 0.47
CA PHE A 131 -9.12 -5.25 -0.11
C PHE A 131 -10.46 -4.55 -0.38
N CYS A 132 -10.99 -3.80 0.58
CA CYS A 132 -12.22 -3.02 0.40
C CYS A 132 -12.09 -2.00 -0.74
N ALA A 133 -10.95 -1.30 -0.84
CA ALA A 133 -10.70 -0.36 -1.92
C ALA A 133 -10.64 -1.05 -3.29
N SER A 134 -9.97 -2.20 -3.41
CA SER A 134 -9.92 -2.99 -4.64
C SER A 134 -11.28 -3.60 -5.00
N ALA A 135 -12.06 -4.02 -4.00
CA ALA A 135 -13.39 -4.60 -4.19
C ALA A 135 -14.42 -3.58 -4.70
N LEU A 136 -14.16 -2.27 -4.62
CA LEU A 136 -15.00 -1.24 -5.25
C LEU A 136 -15.12 -1.45 -6.76
N TRP A 137 -14.13 -2.08 -7.41
CA TRP A 137 -14.25 -2.45 -8.82
C TRP A 137 -15.44 -3.38 -9.09
N ILE A 138 -15.63 -4.41 -8.25
CA ILE A 138 -16.75 -5.35 -8.37
C ILE A 138 -18.08 -4.60 -8.26
N VAL A 139 -18.15 -3.64 -7.33
CA VAL A 139 -19.33 -2.78 -7.17
C VAL A 139 -19.59 -1.98 -8.44
N VAL A 140 -18.56 -1.33 -9.02
CA VAL A 140 -18.71 -0.56 -10.26
C VAL A 140 -19.20 -1.45 -11.41
N ALA A 141 -18.59 -2.61 -11.61
CA ALA A 141 -18.98 -3.57 -12.65
C ALA A 141 -20.44 -4.05 -12.49
N LEU A 142 -20.90 -4.24 -11.24
CA LEU A 142 -22.29 -4.62 -10.95
C LEU A 142 -23.28 -3.46 -11.08
N VAL A 143 -22.89 -2.23 -10.76
CA VAL A 143 -23.73 -1.04 -10.95
C VAL A 143 -23.98 -0.77 -12.44
N ASP A 144 -22.93 -0.91 -13.25
CA ASP A 144 -23.03 -0.84 -14.71
C ASP A 144 -23.96 -1.95 -15.23
N GLY A 145 -23.78 -3.18 -14.72
CA GLY A 145 -24.68 -4.30 -14.96
C GLY A 145 -24.36 -5.11 -16.23
N ASP A 146 -23.54 -4.57 -17.12
CA ASP A 146 -23.15 -5.24 -18.38
C ASP A 146 -22.48 -6.59 -18.12
N TRP A 147 -21.60 -6.66 -17.11
CA TRP A 147 -20.97 -7.91 -16.68
C TRP A 147 -22.02 -8.96 -16.24
N TYR A 148 -22.97 -8.55 -15.39
CA TYR A 148 -23.99 -9.44 -14.85
C TYR A 148 -24.96 -9.91 -15.94
N VAL A 149 -25.34 -9.01 -16.84
CA VAL A 149 -26.17 -9.33 -18.01
C VAL A 149 -25.46 -10.34 -18.93
N CYS A 150 -24.18 -10.11 -19.25
CA CYS A 150 -23.39 -11.00 -20.09
C CYS A 150 -23.31 -12.41 -19.48
N ILE A 151 -22.94 -12.53 -18.19
CA ILE A 151 -22.82 -13.86 -17.54
C ILE A 151 -24.17 -14.58 -17.39
N ARG A 152 -25.26 -13.86 -17.10
CA ARG A 152 -26.59 -14.47 -16.94
C ARG A 152 -27.17 -14.93 -18.26
N THR A 153 -27.03 -14.14 -19.32
CA THR A 153 -27.57 -14.50 -20.64
C THR A 153 -26.86 -15.70 -21.26
N VAL A 154 -25.56 -15.87 -21.01
CA VAL A 154 -24.81 -17.08 -21.40
C VAL A 154 -25.43 -18.36 -20.82
N THR A 155 -25.92 -18.31 -19.57
CA THR A 155 -26.47 -19.50 -18.90
C THR A 155 -27.88 -19.88 -19.36
N VAL A 156 -28.63 -18.95 -19.96
CA VAL A 156 -30.06 -19.14 -20.26
C VAL A 156 -30.32 -19.40 -21.75
N ASN A 157 -29.62 -18.73 -22.67
CA ASN A 157 -30.01 -18.68 -24.09
C ASN A 157 -28.98 -19.21 -25.10
N GLY A 158 -28.01 -20.02 -24.67
CA GLY A 158 -27.10 -20.73 -25.57
C GLY A 158 -25.92 -19.89 -26.10
N THR A 159 -25.28 -20.41 -27.16
CA THR A 159 -23.92 -20.04 -27.57
C THR A 159 -23.88 -19.04 -28.74
N GLY A 160 -22.87 -18.16 -28.73
CA GLY A 160 -22.54 -17.31 -29.87
C GLY A 160 -23.37 -16.01 -30.02
N PRO A 161 -23.46 -15.45 -31.24
CA PRO A 161 -24.02 -14.11 -31.50
C PRO A 161 -25.54 -13.99 -31.27
N GLN A 162 -26.23 -15.10 -30.97
CA GLN A 162 -27.64 -15.09 -30.60
C GLN A 162 -27.87 -14.69 -29.13
N GLN A 163 -26.81 -14.52 -28.34
CA GLN A 163 -26.94 -14.01 -26.97
C GLN A 163 -27.60 -12.65 -26.94
N ILE A 164 -28.57 -12.47 -26.04
CA ILE A 164 -29.35 -11.23 -25.90
C ILE A 164 -28.43 -10.02 -25.66
N ALA A 165 -27.35 -10.20 -24.89
CA ALA A 165 -26.39 -9.15 -24.59
C ALA A 165 -25.62 -8.63 -25.82
N CYS A 166 -25.67 -9.36 -26.94
CA CYS A 166 -24.88 -9.14 -28.15
C CYS A 166 -25.71 -8.65 -29.33
N LYS A 167 -27.04 -8.58 -29.17
CA LYS A 167 -27.94 -8.13 -30.23
C LYS A 167 -28.02 -6.60 -30.23
N ASP A 168 -27.81 -6.00 -31.38
CA ASP A 168 -28.00 -4.55 -31.58
C ASP A 168 -29.47 -4.13 -31.35
N LEU A 169 -30.41 -5.03 -31.68
CA LEU A 169 -31.85 -4.80 -31.63
C LEU A 169 -32.54 -5.95 -30.87
N PRO A 170 -32.60 -5.90 -29.54
CA PRO A 170 -33.31 -6.90 -28.75
C PRO A 170 -34.82 -6.81 -28.99
N THR A 171 -35.51 -7.95 -28.98
CA THR A 171 -36.98 -7.97 -29.01
C THR A 171 -37.57 -7.33 -27.73
N PRO A 172 -38.85 -6.93 -27.71
CA PRO A 172 -39.45 -6.34 -26.51
C PRO A 172 -39.33 -7.24 -25.25
N GLU A 173 -39.49 -8.55 -25.40
CA GLU A 173 -39.35 -9.54 -24.32
C GLU A 173 -37.89 -9.69 -23.85
N GLU A 174 -36.95 -9.65 -24.80
CA GLU A 174 -35.51 -9.65 -24.49
C GLU A 174 -35.09 -8.38 -23.76
N ALA A 175 -35.62 -7.22 -24.17
CA ALA A 175 -35.37 -5.94 -23.51
C ALA A 175 -35.92 -5.90 -22.08
N GLU A 176 -37.07 -6.52 -21.82
CA GLU A 176 -37.61 -6.69 -20.47
C GLU A 176 -36.68 -7.56 -19.60
N THR A 177 -36.19 -8.66 -20.15
CA THR A 177 -35.24 -9.56 -19.48
C THR A 177 -33.92 -8.85 -19.16
N LEU A 178 -33.39 -8.05 -20.09
CA LEU A 178 -32.20 -7.22 -19.88
C LEU A 178 -32.39 -6.22 -18.74
N ARG A 179 -33.53 -5.52 -18.72
CA ARG A 179 -33.87 -4.58 -17.63
C ARG A 179 -33.97 -5.28 -16.28
N LYS A 180 -34.54 -6.49 -16.25
CA LYS A 180 -34.61 -7.31 -15.04
C LYS A 180 -33.21 -7.65 -14.51
N TYR A 181 -32.32 -8.17 -15.35
CA TYR A 181 -30.96 -8.50 -14.92
C TYR A 181 -30.13 -7.27 -14.52
N SER A 182 -30.29 -6.14 -15.21
CA SER A 182 -29.65 -4.88 -14.80
C SER A 182 -30.11 -4.43 -13.40
N SER A 183 -31.41 -4.53 -13.12
CA SER A 183 -31.98 -4.23 -11.79
C SER A 183 -31.44 -5.19 -10.72
N GLU A 184 -31.43 -6.49 -10.98
CA GLU A 184 -30.86 -7.50 -10.07
C GLU A 184 -29.39 -7.21 -9.77
N SER A 185 -28.59 -6.88 -10.79
CA SER A 185 -27.18 -6.52 -10.65
C SER A 185 -26.97 -5.34 -9.70
N ARG A 186 -27.77 -4.28 -9.85
CA ARG A 186 -27.70 -3.09 -8.98
C ARG A 186 -28.09 -3.40 -7.54
N ILE A 187 -29.07 -4.27 -7.33
CA ILE A 187 -29.45 -4.72 -5.97
C ILE A 187 -28.28 -5.46 -5.33
N ILE A 188 -27.64 -6.39 -6.06
CA ILE A 188 -26.45 -7.11 -5.56
C ILE A 188 -25.33 -6.12 -5.24
N ALA A 189 -25.08 -5.13 -6.09
CA ALA A 189 -24.08 -4.10 -5.85
C ALA A 189 -24.33 -3.34 -4.53
N LEU A 190 -25.58 -2.92 -4.28
CA LEU A 190 -25.97 -2.23 -3.04
C LEU A 190 -25.77 -3.11 -1.80
N VAL A 191 -26.10 -4.40 -1.88
CA VAL A 191 -25.85 -5.37 -0.80
C VAL A 191 -24.36 -5.49 -0.52
N ILE A 192 -23.51 -5.56 -1.55
CA ILE A 192 -22.05 -5.61 -1.39
C ILE A 192 -21.52 -4.32 -0.77
N ILE A 193 -21.98 -3.13 -1.20
CA ILE A 193 -21.60 -1.84 -0.61
C ILE A 193 -21.93 -1.83 0.89
N LEU A 194 -23.14 -2.27 1.26
CA LEU A 194 -23.56 -2.34 2.65
C LEU A 194 -22.68 -3.31 3.45
N GLY A 195 -22.37 -4.48 2.89
CA GLY A 195 -21.49 -5.47 3.51
C GLY A 195 -20.06 -4.95 3.73
N LEU A 196 -19.46 -4.32 2.72
CA LEU A 196 -18.13 -3.71 2.83
C LEU A 196 -18.10 -2.57 3.86
N SER A 197 -19.14 -1.72 3.86
CA SER A 197 -19.27 -0.63 4.83
C SER A 197 -19.38 -1.15 6.26
N PHE A 198 -20.22 -2.16 6.48
CA PHE A 198 -20.37 -2.82 7.77
C PHE A 198 -19.05 -3.45 8.25
N LEU A 199 -18.35 -4.15 7.35
CA LEU A 199 -17.05 -4.77 7.63
C LEU A 199 -15.99 -3.74 8.07
N LEU A 200 -15.92 -2.58 7.40
CA LEU A 200 -15.03 -1.48 7.78
C LEU A 200 -15.37 -0.89 9.15
N VAL A 201 -16.67 -0.71 9.44
CA VAL A 201 -17.14 -0.21 10.75
C VAL A 201 -16.78 -1.18 11.86
N VAL A 202 -17.06 -2.48 11.68
CA VAL A 202 -16.73 -3.52 12.66
C VAL A 202 -15.22 -3.60 12.89
N ASN A 203 -14.42 -3.60 11.83
CA ASN A 203 -12.97 -3.62 11.95
C ASN A 203 -12.46 -2.38 12.71
N THR A 204 -12.97 -1.20 12.39
CA THR A 204 -12.58 0.03 13.09
C THR A 204 -12.99 -0.01 14.56
N ALA A 205 -14.21 -0.47 14.87
CA ALA A 205 -14.69 -0.63 16.24
C ALA A 205 -13.83 -1.63 17.04
N ILE A 206 -13.46 -2.76 16.44
CA ILE A 206 -12.56 -3.74 17.06
C ILE A 206 -11.21 -3.08 17.34
N MET A 207 -10.59 -2.40 16.37
CA MET A 207 -9.28 -1.75 16.58
C MET A 207 -9.31 -0.68 17.67
N THR A 208 -10.39 0.13 17.74
CA THR A 208 -10.52 1.19 18.76
C THR A 208 -10.62 0.66 20.19
N ARG A 209 -11.05 -0.59 20.40
CA ARG A 209 -11.10 -1.19 21.75
C ARG A 209 -9.72 -1.48 22.33
N TRP A 210 -8.70 -1.64 21.49
CA TRP A 210 -7.39 -2.15 21.91
C TRP A 210 -6.40 -1.04 22.24
N LYS A 211 -6.72 0.21 21.90
CA LYS A 211 -5.84 1.35 22.13
C LYS A 211 -6.64 2.56 22.61
N PRO A 212 -6.25 3.22 23.72
CA PRO A 212 -6.91 4.43 24.15
C PRO A 212 -6.80 5.50 23.05
N TYR A 213 -7.94 6.10 22.68
CA TYR A 213 -8.06 7.03 21.56
C TYR A 213 -6.98 8.12 21.56
N TYR A 214 -6.80 8.82 22.69
CA TYR A 214 -5.81 9.91 22.79
C TYR A 214 -4.37 9.43 22.62
N LYS A 215 -4.05 8.21 23.05
CA LYS A 215 -2.71 7.63 22.81
C LYS A 215 -2.50 7.37 21.32
N SER A 216 -3.49 6.83 20.60
CA SER A 216 -3.38 6.64 19.15
C SER A 216 -3.24 7.94 18.38
N VAL A 217 -3.99 8.98 18.77
CA VAL A 217 -3.93 10.30 18.14
C VAL A 217 -2.58 10.96 18.42
N PHE A 218 -2.10 10.92 19.66
CA PHE A 218 -0.79 11.44 20.02
C PHE A 218 0.35 10.74 19.26
N GLU A 219 0.34 9.41 19.20
CA GLU A 219 1.36 8.66 18.45
C GLU A 219 1.35 9.00 16.96
N ALA A 220 0.18 9.19 16.36
CA ALA A 220 0.06 9.63 14.96
C ALA A 220 0.66 11.04 14.74
N TYR A 221 0.43 11.97 15.67
CA TYR A 221 1.06 13.30 15.60
C TYR A 221 2.58 13.23 15.77
N VAL A 222 3.06 12.42 16.71
CA VAL A 222 4.50 12.22 16.92
C VAL A 222 5.15 11.61 15.69
N GLU A 223 4.53 10.59 15.08
CA GLU A 223 5.01 9.97 13.86
C GLU A 223 5.09 11.00 12.72
N GLN A 224 4.03 11.78 12.50
CA GLN A 224 3.99 12.81 11.47
C GLN A 224 5.05 13.90 11.66
N GLU A 225 5.18 14.44 12.88
CA GLU A 225 6.18 15.47 13.18
C GLU A 225 7.61 14.92 13.11
N THR A 226 7.81 13.67 13.52
CA THR A 226 9.11 12.99 13.43
C THR A 226 9.50 12.80 11.96
N GLU A 227 8.58 12.35 11.12
CA GLU A 227 8.82 12.17 9.68
C GLU A 227 9.16 13.51 9.01
N ALA A 228 8.38 14.56 9.26
CA ALA A 228 8.62 15.89 8.70
C ALA A 228 9.96 16.50 9.16
N THR A 229 10.28 16.36 10.45
CA THR A 229 11.56 16.84 11.00
C THR A 229 12.73 16.06 10.44
N LEU A 230 12.60 14.74 10.34
CA LEU A 230 13.62 13.86 9.79
C LEU A 230 13.88 14.18 8.32
N ASP A 231 12.84 14.27 7.49
CA ASP A 231 12.96 14.61 6.07
C ASP A 231 13.69 15.95 5.86
N GLY A 232 13.33 16.97 6.64
CA GLY A 232 14.03 18.26 6.61
C GLY A 232 15.51 18.15 6.97
N LYS A 233 15.86 17.38 8.00
CA LYS A 233 17.25 17.17 8.42
C LYS A 233 18.04 16.32 7.43
N LEU A 234 17.44 15.30 6.85
CA LEU A 234 18.07 14.46 5.84
C LEU A 234 18.33 15.24 4.56
N HIS A 235 17.39 16.09 4.15
CA HIS A 235 17.56 16.98 3.01
C HIS A 235 18.72 17.97 3.24
N GLU A 236 18.77 18.62 4.40
CA GLU A 236 19.86 19.52 4.80
C GLU A 236 21.23 18.83 4.71
N GLN A 237 21.36 17.64 5.31
CA GLN A 237 22.60 16.85 5.26
C GLN A 237 22.96 16.39 3.84
N ALA A 238 21.98 16.00 3.03
CA ALA A 238 22.20 15.59 1.65
C ALA A 238 22.75 16.76 0.80
N VAL A 239 22.20 17.97 0.99
CA VAL A 239 22.67 19.20 0.32
C VAL A 239 24.09 19.55 0.76
N GLU A 240 24.39 19.50 2.05
CA GLU A 240 25.73 19.76 2.57
C GLU A 240 26.77 18.77 2.00
N ARG A 241 26.44 17.47 2.00
CA ARG A 241 27.30 16.43 1.42
C ARG A 241 27.50 16.61 -0.08
N ALA A 242 26.45 16.97 -0.82
CA ALA A 242 26.55 17.27 -2.25
C ALA A 242 27.46 18.48 -2.51
N LYS A 243 27.37 19.52 -1.66
CA LYS A 243 28.22 20.71 -1.75
C LYS A 243 29.69 20.36 -1.55
N LEU A 244 30.02 19.61 -0.48
CA LEU A 244 31.39 19.17 -0.20
C LEU A 244 31.96 18.31 -1.34
N LEU A 245 31.17 17.40 -1.91
CA LEU A 245 31.58 16.60 -3.07
C LEU A 245 31.84 17.48 -4.30
N SER A 246 30.98 18.45 -4.57
CA SER A 246 31.16 19.36 -5.71
C SER A 246 32.38 20.28 -5.55
N GLU A 247 32.64 20.79 -4.35
CA GLU A 247 33.81 21.62 -4.04
C GLU A 247 35.11 20.81 -4.17
N SER A 248 35.11 19.55 -3.69
CA SER A 248 36.24 18.63 -3.84
C SER A 248 36.56 18.33 -5.31
N VAL A 249 35.53 18.04 -6.12
CA VAL A 249 35.70 17.80 -7.57
C VAL A 249 36.21 19.06 -8.28
N LEU A 250 35.65 20.23 -7.96
CA LEU A 250 36.11 21.50 -8.54
C LEU A 250 37.57 21.79 -8.19
N HIS A 251 37.99 21.52 -6.96
CA HIS A 251 39.38 21.66 -6.55
C HIS A 251 40.32 20.69 -7.30
N CYS A 252 39.91 19.44 -7.49
CA CYS A 252 40.66 18.47 -8.30
C CYS A 252 40.79 18.90 -9.77
N VAL A 253 39.72 19.43 -10.38
CA VAL A 253 39.78 19.94 -11.76
C VAL A 253 40.71 21.15 -11.86
N HIS A 254 40.68 22.05 -10.88
CA HIS A 254 41.55 23.22 -10.85
C HIS A 254 43.04 22.83 -10.70
N SER A 255 43.36 21.94 -9.77
CA SER A 255 44.73 21.47 -9.54
C SER A 255 45.26 20.60 -10.69
N GLN A 256 44.40 19.83 -11.35
CA GLN A 256 44.77 19.04 -12.53
C GLN A 256 45.09 19.95 -13.73
N HIS A 257 44.43 21.10 -13.87
CA HIS A 257 44.77 22.07 -14.90
C HIS A 257 46.18 22.64 -14.69
N GLU A 258 46.57 22.92 -13.44
CA GLU A 258 47.90 23.42 -13.11
C GLU A 258 49.00 22.36 -13.27
N ASN A 259 48.69 21.09 -13.01
CA ASN A 259 49.64 19.98 -13.05
C ASN A 259 49.61 19.15 -14.34
N ASN A 260 48.98 19.63 -15.42
CA ASN A 260 48.69 18.84 -16.62
C ASN A 260 49.95 18.56 -17.47
N ARG A 261 50.78 17.62 -17.01
CA ARG A 261 51.65 16.84 -17.89
C ARG A 261 51.74 15.34 -17.63
N GLN A 262 51.22 14.75 -16.55
CA GLN A 262 51.11 13.27 -16.51
C GLN A 262 50.21 12.72 -15.39
N GLU A 263 49.35 11.78 -15.78
CA GLU A 263 48.50 10.83 -15.02
C GLU A 263 47.06 11.22 -14.61
N GLU A 264 46.12 10.40 -15.10
CA GLU A 264 44.70 10.37 -14.73
C GLU A 264 44.52 9.67 -13.37
N GLY A 265 44.20 10.44 -12.33
CA GLY A 265 43.81 9.91 -11.03
C GLY A 265 42.33 9.49 -11.00
N HIS A 266 42.03 8.23 -10.68
CA HIS A 266 40.67 7.78 -10.40
C HIS A 266 40.14 8.39 -9.09
N ILE A 267 38.97 9.02 -9.15
CA ILE A 267 38.24 9.49 -7.96
C ILE A 267 37.67 8.26 -7.23
N GLN A 268 38.26 7.90 -6.09
CA GLN A 268 37.77 6.82 -5.25
C GLN A 268 36.62 7.32 -4.37
N TYR A 269 35.43 6.77 -4.56
CA TYR A 269 34.27 7.05 -3.72
C TYR A 269 34.53 6.57 -2.30
N GLN A 270 34.44 7.46 -1.30
CA GLN A 270 34.58 7.06 0.10
C GLN A 270 33.28 6.38 0.56
N PRO A 271 33.30 5.07 0.88
CA PRO A 271 32.10 4.37 1.33
C PRO A 271 31.62 4.94 2.68
N LEU A 272 30.30 4.87 2.93
CA LEU A 272 29.76 5.19 4.26
C LEU A 272 30.43 4.33 5.32
N THR A 273 30.63 4.91 6.50
CA THR A 273 31.15 4.16 7.65
C THR A 273 30.10 3.16 8.13
N GLU A 274 30.54 2.01 8.65
CA GLU A 274 29.64 0.99 9.22
C GLU A 274 28.73 1.55 10.32
N THR A 275 29.22 2.57 11.03
CA THR A 275 28.47 3.29 12.08
C THR A 275 27.30 4.08 11.51
N GLU A 276 27.48 4.75 10.36
CA GLU A 276 26.39 5.44 9.66
C GLU A 276 25.36 4.44 9.15
N GLU A 277 25.80 3.33 8.55
CA GLU A 277 24.88 2.29 8.03
C GLU A 277 23.99 1.70 9.14
N ASN A 278 24.58 1.41 10.30
CA ASN A 278 23.83 0.92 11.46
C ASN A 278 22.83 1.95 12.00
N MET A 279 23.17 3.25 11.94
CA MET A 279 22.25 4.33 12.33
C MET A 279 21.04 4.40 11.38
N TRP A 280 21.27 4.32 10.07
CA TRP A 280 20.21 4.31 9.07
C TRP A 280 19.24 3.14 9.24
N ARG A 281 19.75 1.94 9.56
CA ARG A 281 18.90 0.79 9.87
C ARG A 281 18.04 1.03 11.11
N ARG A 282 18.60 1.65 12.15
CA ARG A 282 17.86 1.94 13.40
C ARG A 282 16.75 2.97 13.19
N ILE A 283 17.01 4.01 12.41
CA ILE A 283 16.02 5.05 12.06
C ILE A 283 14.91 4.49 11.15
N SER A 284 15.24 3.53 10.30
CA SER A 284 14.28 2.89 9.38
C SER A 284 13.29 1.95 10.07
N HIS A 285 13.42 1.71 11.37
CA HIS A 285 12.54 0.80 12.11
C HIS A 285 11.10 1.37 12.21
N PRO A 286 10.05 0.60 11.88
CA PRO A 286 8.67 1.11 11.88
C PRO A 286 8.20 1.60 13.27
N ALA A 287 8.78 1.05 14.34
CA ALA A 287 8.51 1.47 15.72
C ALA A 287 9.52 2.49 16.27
N PHE A 288 10.36 3.14 15.44
CA PHE A 288 11.40 4.06 15.91
C PHE A 288 10.87 5.15 16.85
N HIS A 289 9.71 5.73 16.54
CA HIS A 289 9.05 6.74 17.36
C HIS A 289 8.62 6.22 18.75
N LEU A 290 8.32 4.92 18.89
CA LEU A 290 7.99 4.30 20.18
C LEU A 290 9.23 4.01 21.02
N LEU A 291 10.39 3.79 20.37
CA LEU A 291 11.64 3.46 21.04
C LEU A 291 12.34 4.69 21.64
N GLY A 292 12.22 5.85 21.00
CA GLY A 292 12.87 7.09 21.45
C GLY A 292 12.46 7.53 22.86
N VAL A 293 11.21 7.26 23.27
CA VAL A 293 10.68 7.68 24.59
C VAL A 293 11.36 6.93 25.74
N ARG A 294 11.87 5.72 25.51
CA ARG A 294 12.40 4.85 26.58
C ARG A 294 13.90 5.06 26.87
N ILE A 295 14.61 5.87 26.06
CA ILE A 295 16.07 6.08 26.19
C ILE A 295 16.40 7.19 27.21
N HIS A 296 15.42 8.01 27.59
CA HIS A 296 15.60 9.14 28.51
C HIS A 296 14.87 8.98 29.87
N SER A 297 14.29 7.81 30.15
CA SER A 297 13.67 7.45 31.43
C SER A 297 14.55 6.47 32.19
#